data_AF-A0A7C6M5H6-F1
#
_entry.id   AF-A0A7C6M5H6-F1
#
_cell.length_a   1.000
_cell.length_b   1.000
_cell.length_c   1.000
_cell.angle_alpha   90.00
_cell.angle_beta   90.00
_cell.angle_gamma   90.00
#
_symmetry.space_group_name_H-M   'P 1'
#
loop_
_entity.id
_entity.type
_entity.pdbx_description
1 polymer ?
#
loop_
_entity_poly.entity_id
_entity_poly.type
_entity_poly.pdbx_seq_one_letter_code
_entity_poly.pdbx_strand_id
1 'polypeptide(L)'
;MKKTVLLSCVLLVVLSCGSSKQASKDTDAFRYEIVCEGVGTQGSNLIKVYSYSKKPVVAIESAKKNAVHGILFKGFTGANGCAAQRALVTPAVYEQNRSFFDNFFADNGNYSRYVSLSSDGSIDSKDRLKVGKEYKIGVIVSVNTASLRRDLENAGIIKKLSSGF
;
A
#
# COMPACT_ATOMS: atom_id res chain seq x y z
N MET A 1 -38.90 -31.88 -33.08
CA MET A 1 -37.62 -32.45 -33.59
C MET A 1 -36.54 -31.39 -33.50
N LYS A 2 -35.37 -31.73 -32.91
CA LYS A 2 -34.05 -31.07 -33.00
C LYS A 2 -33.92 -29.72 -32.25
N LYS A 3 -33.42 -29.69 -31.01
CA LYS A 3 -32.03 -29.88 -30.50
C LYS A 3 -31.24 -28.55 -30.42
N THR A 4 -31.05 -28.11 -29.17
CA THR A 4 -29.82 -27.52 -28.58
C THR A 4 -29.19 -26.27 -29.21
N VAL A 5 -29.27 -25.14 -28.49
CA VAL A 5 -28.11 -24.23 -28.29
C VAL A 5 -28.11 -23.80 -26.82
N LEU A 6 -27.40 -24.56 -26.00
CA LEU A 6 -27.14 -24.27 -24.59
C LEU A 6 -25.67 -24.63 -24.39
N LEU A 7 -24.75 -23.70 -24.68
CA LEU A 7 -23.36 -23.81 -24.23
C LEU A 7 -22.58 -22.51 -24.47
N SER A 8 -21.79 -22.16 -23.45
CA SER A 8 -20.55 -21.39 -23.53
C SER A 8 -20.63 -19.87 -23.35
N CYS A 9 -20.61 -19.43 -22.09
CA CYS A 9 -19.72 -18.35 -21.66
C CYS A 9 -19.40 -18.46 -20.16
N VAL A 10 -18.83 -19.60 -19.74
CA VAL A 10 -18.20 -19.76 -18.42
C VAL A 10 -16.79 -20.31 -18.64
N LEU A 11 -15.86 -19.41 -18.92
CA LEU A 11 -14.39 -19.52 -18.85
C LEU A 11 -13.90 -18.13 -19.32
N LEU A 12 -13.12 -17.31 -18.62
CA LEU A 12 -11.97 -17.54 -17.75
C LEU A 12 -11.75 -16.26 -16.92
N VAL A 13 -11.67 -16.34 -15.58
CA VAL A 13 -10.62 -15.62 -14.82
C VAL A 13 -10.31 -16.44 -13.55
N VAL A 14 -9.69 -17.60 -13.74
CA VAL A 14 -8.83 -18.19 -12.71
C VAL A 14 -7.40 -17.86 -13.15
N LEU A 15 -6.54 -17.45 -12.20
CA LEU A 15 -5.07 -17.26 -12.31
C LEU A 15 -4.52 -15.81 -12.35
N SER A 16 -4.64 -15.09 -11.24
CA SER A 16 -3.65 -14.06 -10.85
C SER A 16 -3.08 -14.21 -9.42
N CYS A 17 -3.54 -15.20 -8.65
CA CYS A 17 -3.18 -15.38 -7.23
C CYS A 17 -1.67 -15.50 -6.95
N GLY A 18 -0.87 -16.00 -7.91
CA GLY A 18 0.58 -16.16 -7.71
C GLY A 18 1.34 -14.83 -7.61
N SER A 19 0.95 -13.81 -8.38
CA SER A 19 1.64 -12.51 -8.39
C SER A 19 1.26 -11.64 -7.18
N SER A 20 0.00 -11.71 -6.72
CA SER A 20 -0.45 -10.98 -5.52
C SER A 20 0.13 -11.57 -4.23
N LYS A 21 0.27 -12.91 -4.15
CA LYS A 21 0.96 -13.57 -3.03
C LYS A 21 2.42 -13.16 -2.92
N GLN A 22 3.15 -13.11 -4.04
CA GLN A 22 4.53 -12.64 -4.03
C GLN A 22 4.63 -11.17 -3.62
N ALA A 23 3.79 -10.30 -4.18
CA ALA A 23 3.75 -8.89 -3.81
C ALA A 23 3.54 -8.67 -2.31
N SER A 24 2.65 -9.46 -1.68
CA SER A 24 2.43 -9.36 -0.23
C SER A 24 3.66 -9.77 0.57
N LYS A 25 4.33 -10.87 0.20
CA LYS A 25 5.62 -11.25 0.82
C LYS A 25 6.70 -10.18 0.66
N ASP A 26 6.71 -9.49 -0.48
CA ASP A 26 7.65 -8.42 -0.77
C ASP A 26 7.38 -7.19 0.12
N THR A 27 6.10 -6.86 0.35
CA THR A 27 5.68 -5.85 1.33
C THR A 27 6.17 -6.21 2.73
N ASP A 28 5.91 -7.43 3.19
CA ASP A 28 6.28 -7.89 4.55
C ASP A 28 7.81 -7.90 4.74
N ALA A 29 8.56 -8.16 3.67
CA ALA A 29 10.02 -8.09 3.64
C ALA A 29 10.58 -6.67 3.43
N PHE A 30 9.72 -5.65 3.43
CA PHE A 30 10.08 -4.24 3.20
C PHE A 30 10.80 -3.99 1.86
N ARG A 31 10.57 -4.81 0.83
CA ARG A 31 11.18 -4.67 -0.50
C ARG A 31 10.48 -3.59 -1.34
N TYR A 32 10.55 -2.36 -0.83
CA TYR A 32 10.06 -1.15 -1.48
C TYR A 32 10.80 0.08 -0.96
N GLU A 33 10.81 1.14 -1.75
CA GLU A 33 11.31 2.45 -1.34
C GLU A 33 10.12 3.37 -1.08
N ILE A 34 10.26 4.25 -0.09
CA ILE A 34 9.25 5.22 0.29
C ILE A 34 9.90 6.58 0.40
N VAL A 35 9.36 7.55 -0.33
CA VAL A 35 9.84 8.93 -0.36
C VAL A 35 8.64 9.85 -0.22
N CYS A 36 8.73 10.83 0.66
CA CYS A 36 7.70 11.87 0.74
C CYS A 36 7.91 12.87 -0.41
N GLU A 37 6.84 13.18 -1.13
CA GLU A 37 6.81 14.16 -2.23
C GLU A 37 6.06 15.44 -1.84
N GLY A 38 5.45 15.47 -0.66
CA GLY A 38 4.78 16.64 -0.12
C GLY A 38 3.72 16.30 0.93
N VAL A 39 3.10 17.34 1.46
CA VAL A 39 1.95 17.23 2.37
C VAL A 39 0.70 17.67 1.61
N GLY A 40 -0.34 16.84 1.64
CA GLY A 40 -1.64 17.13 1.06
C GLY A 40 -2.56 17.86 2.04
N THR A 41 -3.82 18.04 1.65
CA THR A 41 -4.84 18.65 2.52
C THR A 41 -5.23 17.71 3.67
N GLN A 42 -5.68 18.29 4.79
CA GLN A 42 -6.30 17.56 5.90
C GLN A 42 -5.40 16.46 6.53
N GLY A 43 -4.09 16.68 6.57
CA GLY A 43 -3.15 15.73 7.19
C GLY A 43 -2.89 14.47 6.37
N SER A 44 -3.03 14.58 5.04
CA SER A 44 -2.59 13.55 4.10
C SER A 44 -1.14 13.78 3.67
N ASN A 45 -0.41 12.72 3.34
CA ASN A 45 0.93 12.80 2.79
C ASN A 45 0.92 12.32 1.33
N LEU A 46 1.62 13.05 0.46
CA LEU A 46 1.93 12.58 -0.88
C LEU A 46 3.20 11.76 -0.83
N ILE A 47 3.09 10.47 -1.10
CA ILE A 47 4.17 9.50 -0.95
C ILE A 47 4.45 8.86 -2.30
N LYS A 48 5.69 8.96 -2.77
CA LYS A 48 6.19 8.13 -3.86
C LYS A 48 6.69 6.80 -3.30
N VAL A 49 6.16 5.72 -3.86
CA VAL A 49 6.55 4.37 -3.51
C VAL A 49 7.07 3.64 -4.73
N TYR A 50 8.28 3.10 -4.64
CA TYR A 50 8.81 2.20 -5.65
C TYR A 50 8.53 0.75 -5.26
N SER A 51 7.78 0.06 -6.11
CA SER A 51 7.47 -1.36 -5.96
C SER A 51 8.05 -2.17 -7.12
N TYR A 52 8.33 -3.44 -6.87
CA TYR A 52 9.02 -4.33 -7.80
C TYR A 52 8.12 -5.48 -8.22
N SER A 53 7.99 -5.74 -9.54
CA SER A 53 7.27 -6.91 -10.03
C SER A 53 7.62 -7.25 -11.46
N LYS A 54 7.50 -8.53 -11.84
CA LYS A 54 7.55 -8.97 -13.25
C LYS A 54 6.43 -8.36 -14.10
N LYS A 55 5.31 -7.95 -13.48
CA LYS A 55 4.16 -7.32 -14.15
C LYS A 55 3.98 -5.89 -13.62
N PRO A 56 4.07 -4.84 -14.48
CA PRO A 56 3.94 -3.45 -14.03
C PRO A 56 2.65 -3.17 -13.26
N VAL A 57 1.52 -3.70 -13.71
CA VAL A 57 0.21 -3.54 -13.05
C VAL A 57 0.25 -3.99 -11.59
N VAL A 58 0.90 -5.13 -11.31
CA VAL A 58 1.04 -5.65 -9.94
C VAL A 58 1.90 -4.73 -9.08
N ALA A 59 2.97 -4.14 -9.64
CA ALA A 59 3.79 -3.17 -8.90
C ALA A 59 2.96 -1.92 -8.53
N ILE A 60 2.08 -1.46 -9.43
CA ILE A 60 1.20 -0.32 -9.19
C ILE A 60 0.18 -0.63 -8.08
N GLU A 61 -0.48 -1.78 -8.15
CA GLU A 61 -1.43 -2.23 -7.13
C GLU A 61 -0.76 -2.38 -5.75
N SER A 62 0.46 -2.94 -5.75
CA SER A 62 1.26 -3.12 -4.53
C SER A 62 1.69 -1.80 -3.91
N ALA A 63 1.88 -0.74 -4.71
CA ALA A 63 2.34 0.56 -4.22
C ALA A 63 1.40 1.17 -3.18
N LYS A 64 0.07 0.99 -3.34
CA LYS A 64 -0.92 1.45 -2.34
C LYS A 64 -0.73 0.76 -0.99
N LYS A 65 -0.60 -0.57 -1.02
CA LYS A 65 -0.36 -1.38 0.19
C LYS A 65 0.98 -1.00 0.83
N ASN A 66 2.04 -0.90 0.03
CA ASN A 66 3.39 -0.52 0.45
C ASN A 66 3.44 0.88 1.07
N ALA A 67 2.65 1.84 0.59
CA ALA A 67 2.60 3.19 1.15
C ALA A 67 2.07 3.18 2.58
N VAL A 68 0.93 2.52 2.81
CA VAL A 68 0.32 2.40 4.13
C VAL A 68 1.21 1.56 5.06
N HIS A 69 1.75 0.45 4.57
CA HIS A 69 2.71 -0.38 5.30
C HIS A 69 3.97 0.41 5.69
N GLY A 70 4.49 1.24 4.78
CA GLY A 70 5.61 2.13 5.03
C GLY A 70 5.33 3.15 6.13
N ILE A 71 4.18 3.82 6.10
CA ILE A 71 3.79 4.76 7.16
C ILE A 71 3.64 4.06 8.51
N LEU A 72 3.08 2.86 8.54
CA LEU A 72 2.84 2.13 9.77
C LEU A 72 4.12 1.57 10.39
N PHE A 73 5.00 0.96 9.59
CA PHE A 73 6.08 0.13 10.13
C PHE A 73 7.50 0.57 9.75
N LYS A 74 7.68 1.40 8.72
CA LYS A 74 9.01 1.85 8.27
C LYS A 74 9.31 3.30 8.63
N GLY A 75 8.33 4.18 8.49
CA GLY A 75 8.53 5.63 8.45
C GLY A 75 9.25 6.08 7.18
N PHE A 76 9.61 7.36 7.13
CA PHE A 76 10.40 7.95 6.05
C PHE A 76 11.22 9.13 6.60
N THR A 77 12.35 9.39 5.95
CA THR A 77 13.16 10.59 6.22
C THR A 77 12.49 11.82 5.62
N GLY A 78 12.76 12.99 6.20
CA GLY A 78 12.24 14.25 5.68
C GLY A 78 12.81 14.53 4.29
N ALA A 79 11.94 14.85 3.34
CA ALA A 79 12.28 15.17 1.95
C ALA A 79 11.13 15.98 1.33
N ASN A 80 11.44 16.80 0.32
CA ASN A 80 10.44 17.50 -0.50
C ASN A 80 9.38 18.27 0.32
N GLY A 81 9.82 18.99 1.36
CA GLY A 81 8.92 19.77 2.24
C GLY A 81 8.22 18.96 3.33
N CYS A 82 8.42 17.64 3.38
CA CYS A 82 7.93 16.81 4.49
C CYS A 82 8.94 16.76 5.63
N ALA A 83 8.44 16.87 6.87
CA ALA A 83 9.21 16.48 8.04
C ALA A 83 9.48 14.97 8.04
N ALA A 84 10.56 14.54 8.71
CA ALA A 84 10.80 13.12 8.93
C ALA A 84 9.67 12.53 9.79
N GLN A 85 9.20 11.34 9.43
CA GLN A 85 8.13 10.65 10.14
C GLN A 85 8.60 9.26 10.56
N ARG A 86 8.53 9.00 11.86
CA ARG A 86 8.78 7.66 12.40
C ARG A 86 7.59 6.74 12.08
N ALA A 87 7.84 5.43 12.08
CA ALA A 87 6.79 4.42 12.03
C ALA A 87 5.73 4.70 13.12
N LEU A 88 4.44 4.63 12.75
CA LEU A 88 3.34 4.82 13.70
C LEU A 88 3.20 3.65 14.68
N VAL A 89 3.62 2.46 14.25
CA VAL A 89 3.49 1.20 14.99
C VAL A 89 4.89 0.69 15.32
N THR A 90 5.12 0.37 16.59
CA THR A 90 6.37 -0.26 17.03
C THR A 90 6.33 -1.77 16.75
N PRO A 91 7.48 -2.46 16.66
CA PRO A 91 7.50 -3.91 16.48
C PRO A 91 6.69 -4.67 17.54
N ALA A 92 6.74 -4.22 18.80
CA ALA A 92 5.97 -4.83 19.89
C ALA A 92 4.46 -4.70 19.67
N VAL A 93 3.98 -3.52 19.26
CA VAL A 93 2.56 -3.29 18.97
C VAL A 93 2.12 -4.10 17.75
N TYR A 94 2.97 -4.21 16.73
CA TYR A 94 2.71 -5.06 15.56
C TYR A 94 2.49 -6.52 15.97
N GLU A 95 3.42 -7.12 16.72
CA GLU A 95 3.31 -8.52 17.13
C GLU A 95 2.09 -8.77 18.05
N GLN A 96 1.79 -7.84 18.97
CA GLN A 96 0.60 -7.94 19.83
C GLN A 96 -0.72 -7.85 19.06
N ASN A 97 -0.72 -7.18 17.91
CA ASN A 97 -1.91 -6.93 17.09
C ASN A 97 -1.79 -7.58 15.70
N ARG A 98 -1.03 -8.68 15.59
CA ARG A 98 -0.70 -9.29 14.29
C ARG A 98 -1.95 -9.68 13.50
N SER A 99 -2.92 -10.31 14.14
CA SER A 99 -4.20 -10.69 13.52
C SER A 99 -5.00 -9.48 13.01
N PHE A 100 -4.91 -8.33 13.69
CA PHE A 100 -5.51 -7.09 13.21
C PHE A 100 -4.82 -6.64 11.92
N PHE A 101 -3.49 -6.59 11.90
CA PHE A 101 -2.74 -6.11 10.74
C PHE A 101 -2.84 -7.06 9.54
N ASP A 102 -2.86 -8.38 9.76
CA ASP A 102 -3.09 -9.38 8.71
C ASP A 102 -4.44 -9.13 8.02
N ASN A 103 -5.51 -8.92 8.80
CA ASN A 103 -6.85 -8.59 8.26
C ASN A 103 -6.90 -7.20 7.63
N PHE A 104 -6.21 -6.23 8.22
CA PHE A 104 -6.15 -4.85 7.73
C PHE A 104 -5.52 -4.77 6.34
N PHE A 105 -4.50 -5.61 6.07
CA PHE A 105 -3.77 -5.70 4.81
C PHE A 105 -4.20 -6.85 3.90
N ALA A 106 -5.26 -7.59 4.24
CA ALA A 106 -5.83 -8.60 3.36
C ALA A 106 -6.28 -7.98 2.01
N ASP A 107 -6.57 -8.84 1.03
CA ASP A 107 -7.14 -8.39 -0.25
C ASP A 107 -8.46 -7.64 0.01
N ASN A 108 -8.60 -6.42 -0.52
CA ASN A 108 -9.69 -5.49 -0.20
C ASN A 108 -9.79 -5.10 1.30
N GLY A 109 -8.69 -5.24 2.04
CA GLY A 109 -8.60 -4.86 3.44
C GLY A 109 -8.76 -3.36 3.68
N ASN A 110 -8.94 -3.01 4.96
CA ASN A 110 -9.22 -1.65 5.40
C ASN A 110 -8.11 -0.64 5.06
N TYR A 111 -6.88 -1.09 4.79
CA TYR A 111 -5.78 -0.21 4.37
C TYR A 111 -6.15 0.65 3.16
N SER A 112 -6.94 0.11 2.23
CA SER A 112 -7.32 0.76 0.97
C SER A 112 -8.11 2.06 1.17
N ARG A 113 -8.80 2.20 2.30
CA ARG A 113 -9.60 3.39 2.65
C ARG A 113 -8.75 4.63 2.93
N TYR A 114 -7.47 4.43 3.26
CA TYR A 114 -6.55 5.51 3.62
C TYR A 114 -5.65 5.92 2.46
N VAL A 115 -5.72 5.24 1.31
CA VAL A 115 -4.78 5.46 0.21
C VAL A 115 -5.48 5.57 -1.14
N SER A 116 -5.15 6.63 -1.88
CA SER A 116 -5.60 6.84 -3.26
C SER A 116 -4.41 7.10 -4.17
N LEU A 117 -4.57 6.82 -5.47
CA LEU A 117 -3.57 7.25 -6.45
C LEU A 117 -3.60 8.77 -6.55
N SER A 118 -2.43 9.39 -6.64
CA SER A 118 -2.33 10.80 -7.02
C SER A 118 -2.36 10.92 -8.55
N SER A 119 -2.80 12.07 -9.06
CA SER A 119 -2.83 12.38 -10.49
C SER A 119 -3.48 11.29 -11.35
N ASP A 120 -4.63 10.76 -10.88
CA ASP A 120 -5.42 9.69 -11.52
C ASP A 120 -4.65 8.40 -11.85
N GLY A 121 -3.53 8.15 -11.17
CA GLY A 121 -2.71 6.97 -11.43
C GLY A 121 -1.79 7.09 -12.64
N SER A 122 -1.61 8.30 -13.19
CA SER A 122 -0.55 8.57 -14.14
C SER A 122 0.82 8.31 -13.51
N ILE A 123 1.70 7.65 -14.27
CA ILE A 123 3.06 7.31 -13.83
C ILE A 123 4.02 7.97 -14.81
N ASP A 124 4.95 8.77 -14.28
CA ASP A 124 5.98 9.41 -15.09
C ASP A 124 6.83 8.32 -15.76
N SER A 125 7.19 8.56 -17.02
CA SER A 125 8.10 7.72 -17.80
C SER A 125 9.39 7.39 -17.03
N LYS A 126 9.93 8.35 -16.26
CA LYS A 126 11.16 8.18 -15.48
C LYS A 126 10.99 7.24 -14.28
N ASP A 127 9.77 7.08 -13.81
CA ASP A 127 9.42 6.22 -12.67
C ASP A 127 9.13 4.78 -13.12
N ARG A 128 9.33 4.46 -14.41
CA ARG A 128 9.14 3.11 -14.98
C ARG A 128 10.49 2.54 -15.42
N LEU A 129 11.14 1.81 -14.52
CA LEU A 129 12.48 1.27 -14.75
C LEU A 129 12.44 -0.26 -14.92
N LYS A 130 13.15 -0.79 -15.91
CA LYS A 130 13.41 -2.24 -16.02
C LYS A 130 14.65 -2.57 -15.20
N VAL A 131 14.52 -3.52 -14.27
CA VAL A 131 15.62 -3.95 -13.39
C VAL A 131 15.72 -5.48 -13.45
N GLY A 132 16.71 -5.97 -14.21
CA GLY A 132 16.85 -7.39 -14.50
C GLY A 132 15.57 -7.97 -15.13
N LYS A 133 14.99 -8.98 -14.47
CA LYS A 133 13.75 -9.64 -14.93
C LYS A 133 12.47 -8.92 -14.48
N GLU A 134 12.57 -7.90 -13.63
CA GLU A 134 11.44 -7.20 -13.03
C GLU A 134 11.32 -5.75 -13.53
N TYR A 135 10.24 -5.10 -13.16
CA TYR A 135 10.03 -3.66 -13.28
C TYR A 135 10.05 -3.05 -11.88
N LYS A 136 10.80 -1.95 -11.73
CA LYS A 136 10.71 -1.02 -10.60
C LYS A 136 9.80 0.12 -11.05
N ILE A 137 8.64 0.25 -10.41
CA ILE A 137 7.64 1.26 -10.75
C ILE A 137 7.45 2.19 -9.56
N GLY A 138 7.72 3.47 -9.75
CA GLY A 138 7.44 4.54 -8.80
C GLY A 138 6.01 5.04 -8.98
N VAL A 139 5.22 5.03 -7.91
CA VAL A 139 3.84 5.52 -7.93
C VAL A 139 3.67 6.54 -6.83
N ILE A 140 3.10 7.70 -7.16
CA ILE A 140 2.72 8.70 -6.17
C ILE A 140 1.30 8.39 -5.70
N VAL A 141 1.15 8.25 -4.39
CA VAL A 141 -0.13 8.04 -3.73
C VAL A 141 -0.38 9.12 -2.68
N SER A 142 -1.64 9.41 -2.43
CA SER A 142 -2.05 10.20 -1.27
C SER A 142 -2.44 9.26 -0.16
N VAL A 143 -1.81 9.39 1.02
CA VAL A 143 -2.18 8.62 2.22
C VAL A 143 -2.75 9.54 3.27
N ASN A 144 -3.98 9.30 3.72
CA ASN A 144 -4.62 10.04 4.80
C ASN A 144 -4.06 9.56 6.16
N THR A 145 -2.84 10.00 6.48
CA THR A 145 -2.11 9.63 7.69
C THR A 145 -2.85 10.06 8.96
N ALA A 146 -3.51 11.23 8.93
CA ALA A 146 -4.28 11.73 10.07
C ALA A 146 -5.46 10.80 10.44
N SER A 147 -6.29 10.39 9.47
CA SER A 147 -7.40 9.47 9.74
C SER A 147 -6.88 8.08 10.11
N LEU A 148 -5.84 7.59 9.43
CA LEU A 148 -5.23 6.30 9.76
C LEU A 148 -4.76 6.27 11.22
N ARG A 149 -4.04 7.30 11.66
CA ARG A 149 -3.57 7.41 13.03
C ARG A 149 -4.75 7.45 14.00
N ARG A 150 -5.74 8.31 13.76
CA ARG A 150 -6.92 8.46 14.62
C ARG A 150 -7.68 7.14 14.79
N ASP A 151 -7.86 6.39 13.71
CA ASP A 151 -8.60 5.13 13.76
C ASP A 151 -7.84 4.04 14.52
N LEU A 152 -6.50 4.00 14.41
CA LEU A 152 -5.66 3.12 15.23
C LEU A 152 -5.66 3.53 16.72
N GLU A 153 -5.69 4.83 17.02
CA GLU A 153 -5.83 5.35 18.39
C GLU A 153 -7.20 4.98 19.00
N ASN A 154 -8.27 5.10 18.21
CA ASN A 154 -9.63 4.74 18.62
C ASN A 154 -9.80 3.23 18.81
N ALA A 155 -9.11 2.42 17.99
CA ALA A 155 -9.07 0.97 18.13
C ALA A 155 -8.19 0.49 19.31
N GLY A 156 -7.49 1.41 20.01
CA GLY A 156 -6.61 1.07 21.13
C GLY A 156 -5.30 0.39 20.71
N ILE A 157 -4.95 0.45 19.42
CA ILE A 157 -3.75 -0.21 18.88
C ILE A 157 -2.51 0.63 19.17
N ILE A 158 -2.61 1.95 18.99
CA ILE A 158 -1.53 2.89 19.31
C ILE A 158 -2.00 3.88 20.38
N LYS A 159 -1.04 4.44 21.14
CA LYS A 159 -1.33 5.42 22.17
C LYS A 159 -1.81 6.74 21.56
N LYS A 160 -2.81 7.35 22.18
CA LYS A 160 -3.30 8.70 21.86
C LYS A 160 -2.21 9.73 22.11
N LEU A 161 -2.08 10.71 21.23
CA LEU A 161 -1.15 11.83 21.46
C LEU A 161 -1.47 12.63 22.73
N SER A 162 -2.73 12.67 23.16
CA SER A 162 -3.18 13.40 24.34
C SER A 162 -2.95 12.69 25.67
N SER A 163 -2.48 11.44 25.69
CA SER A 163 -2.34 10.65 26.94
C SER A 163 -1.07 10.96 27.73
N GLY A 164 -0.35 12.03 27.37
CA GLY A 164 0.91 12.45 28.01
C GLY A 164 0.89 13.87 28.57
N PHE A 165 -0.30 14.49 28.66
CA PHE A 165 -0.52 15.80 29.28
C PHE A 165 -1.42 15.63 30.50
#